data_AF-A0A2P2CGK6-F1
#
_entry.id   AF-A0A2P2CGK6-F1
#
_cell.length_a   1.000
_cell.length_b   1.000
_cell.length_c   1.000
_cell.angle_alpha   90.00
_cell.angle_beta   90.00
_cell.angle_gamma   90.00
#
_symmetry.space_group_name_H-M   'P 1'
#
loop_
_entity.id
_entity.type
_entity.pdbx_description
1 polymer ?
#
loop_
_entity_poly.entity_id
_entity_poly.type
_entity_poly.pdbx_seq_one_letter_code
_entity_poly.pdbx_strand_id
1 'polypeptide(L)'
;MEAGMTITRTRVDPAEMEEWTDDEVDHYLMGPFDGEVPGFVRRVRRILDVSQRGLAALLGVSQSQVARWETRRTSPRASVVVEMLRLARLRVRLHDAETGKEVEPMRDDGARDRARRRFPAHVDLRVTGWWMPRDAMMTAQDLRWQARSRRWQVPAVRYHQRRWRRILRRVRGMPVDHPARHQLVAEAYHLDELREERRREALADRPQPPPRPRPPLGRLSA
;
A
#
# COMPACT_ATOMS: atom_id res chain seq x y z
N MET A 1 27.78 -2.39 19.07
CA MET A 1 27.18 -1.05 18.95
C MET A 1 25.69 -1.26 18.75
N GLU A 2 24.94 -1.30 19.84
CA GLU A 2 23.53 -1.66 19.89
C GLU A 2 22.74 -0.35 20.05
N ALA A 3 22.05 0.08 18.99
CA ALA A 3 21.26 1.30 19.03
C ALA A 3 19.94 1.01 19.77
N GLY A 4 19.87 1.43 21.03
CA GLY A 4 18.65 1.42 21.82
C GLY A 4 17.56 2.23 21.13
N MET A 5 16.46 1.56 20.78
CA MET A 5 15.26 2.18 20.23
C MET A 5 14.55 2.94 21.36
N THR A 6 14.87 4.22 21.52
CA THR A 6 14.18 5.11 22.47
C THR A 6 12.76 5.35 21.98
N ILE A 7 11.81 4.55 22.50
CA ILE A 7 10.38 4.77 22.28
C ILE A 7 10.00 6.03 23.04
N THR A 8 9.85 7.14 22.31
CA THR A 8 9.33 8.40 22.84
C THR A 8 7.95 8.12 23.45
N ARG A 9 7.83 8.28 24.77
CA ARG A 9 6.52 8.37 25.43
C ARG A 9 5.87 9.64 24.91
N THR A 10 4.91 9.53 24.00
CA THR A 10 3.95 10.62 23.75
C THR A 10 3.19 10.82 25.06
N ARG A 11 3.60 11.80 25.87
CA ARG A 11 2.74 12.35 26.91
C ARG A 11 1.81 13.29 26.15
N VAL A 12 0.52 12.97 26.13
CA VAL A 12 -0.47 13.96 25.74
C VAL A 12 -0.53 15.00 26.86
N ASP A 13 -0.51 16.26 26.48
CA ASP A 13 -0.61 17.36 27.42
C ASP A 13 -2.04 17.37 27.99
N PRO A 14 -2.22 17.34 29.33
CA PRO A 14 -3.53 17.46 29.95
C PRO A 14 -4.34 18.67 29.46
N ALA A 15 -3.69 19.77 29.05
CA ALA A 15 -4.36 20.95 28.51
C ALA A 15 -4.98 20.71 27.12
N GLU A 16 -4.39 19.85 26.28
CA GLU A 16 -4.97 19.48 24.98
C GLU A 16 -6.20 18.56 25.14
N MET A 17 -6.27 17.80 26.24
CA MET A 17 -7.37 16.88 26.54
C MET A 17 -8.59 17.58 27.13
N GLU A 18 -8.46 18.83 27.60
CA GLU A 18 -9.58 19.60 28.17
C GLU A 18 -10.61 20.01 27.10
N GLU A 19 -10.18 20.05 25.84
CA GLU A 19 -11.05 20.30 24.68
C GLU A 19 -11.70 19.02 24.12
N TRP A 20 -11.32 17.83 24.62
CA TRP A 20 -11.81 16.56 24.11
C TRP A 20 -13.08 16.14 24.83
N THR A 21 -14.01 15.56 24.08
CA THR A 21 -15.19 14.90 24.65
C THR A 21 -14.79 13.67 25.46
N ASP A 22 -15.60 13.30 26.46
CA ASP A 22 -15.37 12.08 27.25
C ASP A 22 -15.20 10.84 26.33
N ASP A 23 -15.94 10.79 25.22
CA ASP A 23 -15.85 9.73 24.21
C ASP A 23 -14.50 9.73 23.48
N GLU A 24 -13.95 10.89 23.15
CA GLU A 24 -12.62 11.02 22.50
C GLU A 24 -11.49 10.63 23.47
N VAL A 25 -11.62 11.01 24.75
CA VAL A 25 -10.69 10.62 25.81
C VAL A 25 -10.73 9.10 26.03
N ASP A 26 -11.92 8.51 26.11
CA ASP A 26 -12.10 7.07 26.26
C ASP A 26 -11.56 6.31 25.04
N HIS A 27 -11.83 6.79 23.83
CA HIS A 27 -11.30 6.21 22.59
C HIS A 27 -9.77 6.28 22.55
N TYR A 28 -9.17 7.40 22.97
CA TYR A 28 -7.73 7.55 23.01
C TYR A 28 -7.06 6.61 24.03
N LEU A 29 -7.65 6.50 25.21
CA LEU A 29 -7.10 5.69 26.30
C LEU A 29 -7.32 4.19 26.09
N MET A 30 -8.45 3.79 25.52
CA MET A 30 -8.87 2.39 25.38
C MET A 30 -8.70 1.84 23.96
N GLY A 31 -8.55 2.71 22.95
CA GLY A 31 -8.53 2.33 21.55
C GLY A 31 -9.93 1.96 21.02
N PRO A 32 -10.02 1.36 19.81
CA PRO A 32 -11.29 1.01 19.15
C PRO A 32 -11.97 -0.23 19.75
N PHE A 33 -11.71 -0.53 21.02
CA PHE A 33 -12.16 -1.75 21.67
C PHE A 33 -13.40 -1.53 22.54
N ASP A 34 -14.11 -0.41 22.38
CA ASP A 34 -15.37 -0.07 23.09
C ASP A 34 -15.34 -0.36 24.61
N GLY A 35 -14.18 -0.16 25.25
CA GLY A 35 -13.98 -0.43 26.67
C GLY A 35 -14.02 -1.92 27.06
N GLU A 36 -13.88 -2.84 26.11
CA GLU A 36 -13.85 -4.29 26.31
C GLU A 36 -12.49 -4.84 26.75
N VAL A 37 -11.42 -4.06 26.61
CA VAL A 37 -10.05 -4.47 26.99
C VAL A 37 -9.95 -5.05 28.42
N PRO A 38 -10.58 -4.46 29.46
CA PRO A 38 -10.63 -5.07 30.79
C PRO A 38 -11.33 -6.44 30.82
N GLY A 39 -12.42 -6.59 30.06
CA GLY A 39 -13.12 -7.86 29.90
C GLY A 39 -12.23 -8.90 29.22
N PHE A 40 -11.51 -8.49 28.20
CA PHE A 40 -10.56 -9.32 27.48
C PHE A 40 -9.39 -9.79 28.35
N VAL A 41 -8.77 -8.90 29.14
CA VAL A 41 -7.71 -9.27 30.09
C VAL A 41 -8.22 -10.29 31.12
N ARG A 42 -9.41 -10.07 31.68
CA ARG A 42 -10.05 -11.03 32.60
C ARG A 42 -10.32 -12.37 31.92
N ARG A 43 -10.77 -12.36 30.66
CA ARG A 43 -11.01 -13.58 29.86
C ARG A 43 -9.72 -14.36 29.63
N VAL A 44 -8.64 -13.69 29.23
CA VAL A 44 -7.32 -14.31 29.05
C VAL A 44 -6.84 -14.95 30.35
N ARG A 45 -6.94 -14.24 31.48
CA ARG A 45 -6.60 -14.81 32.79
C ARG A 45 -7.43 -16.03 33.14
N ARG A 46 -8.73 -16.02 32.80
CA ARG A 46 -9.62 -17.16 33.02
C ARG A 46 -9.25 -18.36 32.16
N ILE A 47 -8.84 -18.15 30.90
CA ILE A 47 -8.37 -19.22 30.00
C ILE A 47 -7.06 -19.83 30.52
N LEU A 48 -6.15 -18.98 30.98
CA LEU A 48 -4.84 -19.39 31.51
C LEU A 48 -4.89 -19.90 32.96
N ASP A 49 -6.03 -19.72 33.64
CA ASP A 49 -6.24 -19.99 35.06
C ASP A 49 -5.20 -19.34 36.00
N VAL A 50 -4.95 -18.03 35.81
CA VAL A 50 -3.94 -17.28 36.57
C VAL A 50 -4.49 -16.10 37.36
N SER A 51 -3.84 -15.82 38.50
CA SER A 51 -4.03 -14.58 39.27
C SER A 51 -3.49 -13.36 38.50
N GLN A 52 -3.78 -12.14 38.97
CA GLN A 52 -3.17 -10.92 38.38
C GLN A 52 -1.65 -10.95 38.47
N ARG A 53 -1.10 -11.47 39.58
CA ARG A 53 0.36 -11.65 39.77
C ARG A 53 0.91 -12.69 38.79
N GLY A 54 0.17 -13.77 38.56
CA GLY A 54 0.53 -14.82 37.60
C GLY A 54 0.60 -14.29 36.17
N LEU A 55 -0.45 -13.58 35.72
CA LEU A 55 -0.42 -12.94 34.40
C LEU A 55 0.71 -11.91 34.29
N ALA A 56 0.93 -11.10 35.32
CA ALA A 56 1.99 -10.13 35.35
C ALA A 56 3.38 -10.77 35.20
N ALA A 57 3.62 -11.90 35.87
CA ALA A 57 4.85 -12.67 35.75
C ALA A 57 5.03 -13.23 34.33
N LEU A 58 3.97 -13.78 33.72
CA LEU A 58 4.01 -14.29 32.33
C LEU A 58 4.34 -13.18 31.31
N LEU A 59 3.84 -11.96 31.53
CA LEU A 59 4.02 -10.83 30.62
C LEU A 59 5.26 -9.96 30.94
N GLY A 60 5.98 -10.24 32.03
CA GLY A 60 7.11 -9.41 32.47
C GLY A 60 6.71 -8.00 32.91
N VAL A 61 5.51 -7.82 33.47
CA VAL A 61 5.00 -6.52 33.97
C VAL A 61 4.71 -6.57 35.46
N SER A 62 4.36 -5.42 36.06
CA SER A 62 3.92 -5.37 37.46
C SER A 62 2.46 -5.78 37.60
N GLN A 63 2.09 -6.42 38.72
CA GLN A 63 0.69 -6.73 39.01
C GLN A 63 -0.19 -5.48 39.02
N SER A 64 0.34 -4.34 39.48
CA SER A 64 -0.36 -3.06 39.47
C SER A 64 -0.70 -2.57 38.05
N GLN A 65 0.09 -2.91 37.03
CA GLN A 65 -0.25 -2.63 35.63
C GLN A 65 -1.45 -3.46 35.19
N VAL A 66 -1.47 -4.76 35.49
CA VAL A 66 -2.59 -5.64 35.18
C VAL A 66 -3.89 -5.15 35.85
N ALA A 67 -3.81 -4.74 37.12
CA ALA A 67 -4.96 -4.19 37.83
C ALA A 67 -5.48 -2.89 37.18
N ARG A 68 -4.59 -2.02 36.66
CA ARG A 68 -5.00 -0.81 35.94
C ARG A 68 -5.67 -1.12 34.59
N TRP A 69 -5.22 -2.15 33.88
CA TRP A 69 -5.87 -2.63 32.65
C TRP A 69 -7.27 -3.16 32.94
N GLU A 70 -7.45 -3.93 34.01
CA GLU A 70 -8.75 -4.48 34.40
C GLU A 70 -9.75 -3.45 34.94
N THR A 71 -9.28 -2.25 35.30
CA THR A 71 -10.11 -1.16 35.87
C THR A 71 -10.29 0.02 34.93
N ARG A 72 -9.98 -0.13 33.63
CA ARG A 72 -10.05 0.96 32.62
C ARG A 72 -9.22 2.20 32.96
N ARG A 73 -8.18 2.07 33.79
CA ARG A 73 -7.29 3.20 34.10
C ARG A 73 -6.21 3.41 33.04
N THR A 74 -5.83 2.36 32.34
CA THR A 74 -4.85 2.36 31.25
C THR A 74 -5.12 1.20 30.30
N SER A 75 -4.72 1.29 29.03
CA SER A 75 -4.75 0.15 28.10
C SER A 75 -3.35 -0.50 27.95
N PRO A 76 -3.25 -1.84 27.83
CA PRO A 76 -2.02 -2.52 27.45
C PRO A 76 -1.56 -2.08 26.06
N ARG A 77 -0.25 -2.04 25.85
CA ARG A 77 0.32 -1.81 24.51
C ARG A 77 -0.11 -2.93 23.57
N ALA A 78 -0.22 -2.64 22.27
CA ALA A 78 -0.56 -3.63 21.24
C ALA A 78 0.31 -4.89 21.32
N SER A 79 1.61 -4.75 21.57
CA SER A 79 2.53 -5.90 21.75
C SER A 79 2.12 -6.82 22.90
N VAL A 80 1.67 -6.24 24.02
CA VAL A 80 1.21 -7.00 25.19
C VAL A 80 -0.13 -7.68 24.90
N VAL A 81 -1.02 -7.03 24.16
CA VAL A 81 -2.28 -7.64 23.70
C VAL A 81 -2.00 -8.87 22.83
N VAL A 82 -1.07 -8.76 21.88
CA VAL A 82 -0.64 -9.88 21.02
C VAL A 82 -0.02 -11.01 21.85
N GLU A 83 0.83 -10.69 22.83
CA GLU A 83 1.42 -11.67 23.76
C GLU A 83 0.32 -12.43 24.53
N MET A 84 -0.67 -11.71 25.09
CA MET A 84 -1.80 -12.29 25.80
C MET A 84 -2.63 -13.23 24.91
N LEU A 85 -2.93 -12.81 23.68
CA LEU A 85 -3.62 -13.63 22.68
C LEU A 85 -2.84 -14.91 22.38
N ARG A 86 -1.51 -14.79 22.18
CA ARG A 86 -0.63 -15.92 21.92
C ARG A 86 -0.63 -16.92 23.07
N LEU A 87 -0.49 -16.45 24.31
CA LEU A 87 -0.54 -17.31 25.51
C LEU A 87 -1.87 -18.04 25.61
N ALA A 88 -2.99 -17.35 25.35
CA ALA A 88 -4.33 -17.92 25.38
C ALA A 88 -4.71 -18.71 24.11
N ARG A 89 -3.82 -18.85 23.13
CA ARG A 89 -4.06 -19.49 21.82
C ARG A 89 -5.26 -18.90 21.06
N LEU A 90 -5.48 -17.62 21.22
CA LEU A 90 -6.52 -16.86 20.53
C LEU A 90 -5.97 -16.21 19.25
N ARG A 91 -6.84 -15.96 18.29
CA ARG A 91 -6.52 -15.23 17.05
C ARG A 91 -7.44 -14.02 16.93
N VAL A 92 -6.94 -12.96 16.31
CA VAL A 92 -7.69 -11.73 16.02
C VAL A 92 -7.72 -11.52 14.52
N ARG A 93 -8.88 -11.11 14.02
CA ARG A 93 -9.10 -10.60 12.67
C ARG A 93 -9.68 -9.21 12.80
N LEU A 94 -9.26 -8.29 11.95
CA LEU A 94 -9.78 -6.93 11.93
C LEU A 94 -10.94 -6.88 10.94
N HIS A 95 -12.01 -6.20 11.31
CA HIS A 95 -13.18 -6.04 10.46
C HIS A 95 -13.49 -4.57 10.30
N ASP A 96 -13.90 -4.17 9.10
CA ASP A 96 -14.41 -2.84 8.83
C ASP A 96 -15.74 -2.64 9.55
N ALA A 97 -15.86 -1.57 10.33
CA ALA A 97 -16.99 -1.37 11.23
C ALA A 97 -18.33 -1.18 10.49
N GLU A 98 -18.30 -0.60 9.29
CA GLU A 98 -19.52 -0.32 8.51
C GLU A 98 -19.93 -1.54 7.68
N THR A 99 -18.97 -2.22 7.05
CA THR A 99 -19.24 -3.28 6.08
C THR A 99 -19.11 -4.69 6.67
N GLY A 100 -18.48 -4.85 7.83
CA GLY A 100 -18.18 -6.14 8.47
C GLY A 100 -17.11 -6.98 7.76
N LYS A 101 -16.55 -6.47 6.66
CA LYS A 101 -15.55 -7.19 5.86
C LYS A 101 -14.22 -7.26 6.60
N GLU A 102 -13.55 -8.40 6.49
CA GLU A 102 -12.20 -8.57 7.06
C GLU A 102 -11.21 -7.62 6.37
N VAL A 103 -10.42 -6.92 7.19
CA VAL A 103 -9.37 -6.00 6.77
C VAL A 103 -8.04 -6.72 6.90
N GLU A 104 -7.52 -7.16 5.76
CA GLU A 104 -6.21 -7.80 5.66
C GLU A 104 -5.08 -6.74 5.66
N PRO A 105 -3.88 -7.09 6.15
CA PRO A 105 -2.72 -6.24 5.99
C PRO A 105 -2.40 -6.04 4.50
N MET A 106 -1.91 -4.84 4.15
CA MET A 106 -1.38 -4.62 2.81
C MET A 106 -0.28 -5.63 2.49
N ARG A 107 -0.29 -6.15 1.28
CA ARG A 107 0.62 -7.18 0.79
C ARG A 107 2.08 -6.77 0.91
N ASP A 108 2.92 -7.74 1.22
CA ASP A 108 4.35 -7.52 1.39
C ASP A 108 5.11 -7.37 0.05
N ASP A 109 4.61 -8.04 -0.98
CA ASP A 109 5.16 -8.09 -2.35
C ASP A 109 4.66 -6.95 -3.26
N GLY A 110 4.04 -5.93 -2.68
CA GLY A 110 3.60 -4.73 -3.38
C GLY A 110 4.75 -4.06 -4.13
N ALA A 111 4.44 -3.38 -5.22
CA ALA A 111 5.44 -2.73 -6.06
C ALA A 111 6.37 -1.80 -5.26
N ARG A 112 7.66 -1.83 -5.63
CA ARG A 112 8.70 -0.99 -5.06
C ARG A 112 9.28 -0.08 -6.12
N ASP A 113 9.78 1.07 -5.70
CA ASP A 113 10.54 1.95 -6.56
C ASP A 113 11.92 1.34 -6.89
N ARG A 114 12.68 2.03 -7.74
CA ARG A 114 14.03 1.59 -8.12
C ARG A 114 15.04 1.61 -6.99
N ALA A 115 14.79 2.39 -5.93
CA ALA A 115 15.59 2.41 -4.72
C ALA A 115 15.14 1.34 -3.71
N ARG A 116 14.27 0.40 -4.13
CA ARG A 116 13.67 -0.69 -3.32
C ARG A 116 12.78 -0.21 -2.17
N ARG A 117 12.35 1.04 -2.20
CA ARG A 117 11.41 1.63 -1.23
C ARG A 117 9.98 1.31 -1.65
N ARG A 118 9.08 1.24 -0.67
CA ARG A 118 7.64 1.15 -0.94
C ARG A 118 7.11 2.50 -1.42
N PHE A 119 6.12 2.46 -2.31
CA PHE A 119 5.33 3.66 -2.61
C PHE A 119 4.48 4.05 -1.40
N PRO A 120 4.14 5.35 -1.21
CA PRO A 120 3.24 5.77 -0.14
C PRO A 120 1.90 5.04 -0.19
N ALA A 121 1.38 4.54 0.94
CA ALA A 121 0.20 3.67 0.98
C ALA A 121 -1.10 4.28 0.41
N HIS A 122 -1.18 5.62 0.36
CA HIS A 122 -2.38 6.32 -0.10
C HIS A 122 -2.42 6.56 -1.62
N VAL A 123 -1.38 6.18 -2.38
CA VAL A 123 -1.27 6.49 -3.80
C VAL A 123 -1.78 5.36 -4.69
N ASP A 124 -2.42 5.72 -5.80
CA ASP A 124 -2.86 4.74 -6.79
C ASP A 124 -1.79 4.66 -7.88
N LEU A 125 -1.15 3.50 -8.00
CA LEU A 125 -0.09 3.26 -8.99
C LEU A 125 -0.67 3.00 -10.37
N ARG A 126 -0.01 3.53 -11.40
CA ARG A 126 -0.34 3.32 -12.80
C ARG A 126 0.92 3.17 -13.63
N VAL A 127 0.89 2.26 -14.59
CA VAL A 127 1.97 2.14 -15.56
C VAL A 127 1.76 3.08 -16.74
N THR A 128 2.82 3.78 -17.14
CA THR A 128 2.81 4.63 -18.35
C THR A 128 3.55 4.01 -19.53
N GLY A 129 4.25 2.90 -19.32
CA GLY A 129 5.06 2.22 -20.32
C GLY A 129 6.35 1.71 -19.68
N TRP A 130 7.44 1.68 -20.46
CA TRP A 130 8.76 1.29 -19.96
C TRP A 130 9.53 2.46 -19.38
N TRP A 131 10.33 2.20 -18.36
CA TRP A 131 11.13 3.24 -17.72
C TRP A 131 12.16 3.86 -18.68
N MET A 132 12.35 5.16 -18.56
CA MET A 132 13.34 5.93 -19.32
C MET A 132 13.96 7.01 -18.41
N PRO A 133 15.25 7.34 -18.59
CA PRO A 133 15.85 8.51 -17.94
C PRO A 133 15.07 9.78 -18.30
N ARG A 134 14.95 10.74 -17.37
CA ARG A 134 14.26 12.01 -17.65
C ARG A 134 14.95 12.84 -18.72
N ASP A 135 16.28 12.73 -18.80
CA ASP A 135 17.12 13.50 -19.72
C ASP A 135 17.37 12.78 -21.06
N ALA A 136 16.66 11.68 -21.32
CA ALA A 136 16.72 11.01 -22.62
C ALA A 136 15.96 11.89 -23.64
N MET A 137 16.71 12.60 -24.50
CA MET A 137 16.19 13.59 -25.44
C MET A 137 16.37 13.21 -26.92
N MET A 138 16.72 11.95 -27.24
CA MET A 138 17.07 11.55 -28.60
C MET A 138 16.40 10.25 -29.04
N THR A 139 15.65 10.30 -30.14
CA THR A 139 14.74 9.23 -30.60
C THR A 139 15.39 7.84 -30.68
N ALA A 140 16.63 7.74 -31.15
CA ALA A 140 17.34 6.46 -31.23
C ALA A 140 17.83 5.94 -29.87
N GLN A 141 18.26 6.83 -28.97
CA GLN A 141 18.68 6.47 -27.62
C GLN A 141 17.47 6.08 -26.76
N ASP A 142 16.34 6.74 -26.98
CA ASP A 142 15.06 6.44 -26.32
C ASP A 142 14.64 5.01 -26.63
N LEU A 143 14.63 4.61 -27.90
CA LEU A 143 14.29 3.24 -28.29
C LEU A 143 15.20 2.19 -27.63
N ARG A 144 16.50 2.48 -27.49
CA ARG A 144 17.44 1.60 -26.79
C ARG A 144 17.13 1.48 -25.30
N TRP A 145 16.81 2.59 -24.63
CA TRP A 145 16.40 2.58 -23.22
C TRP A 145 15.09 1.83 -23.02
N GLN A 146 14.11 2.05 -23.90
CA GLN A 146 12.81 1.37 -23.87
C GLN A 146 12.99 -0.14 -24.03
N ALA A 147 13.76 -0.59 -25.03
CA ALA A 147 14.05 -1.99 -25.25
C ALA A 147 14.80 -2.64 -24.06
N ARG A 148 15.76 -1.91 -23.48
CA ARG A 148 16.51 -2.37 -22.29
C ARG A 148 15.60 -2.50 -21.07
N SER A 149 14.77 -1.49 -20.82
CA SER A 149 13.79 -1.49 -19.72
C SER A 149 12.76 -2.60 -19.89
N ARG A 150 12.29 -2.86 -21.11
CA ARG A 150 11.43 -4.01 -21.44
C ARG A 150 12.11 -5.33 -21.13
N ARG A 151 13.34 -5.53 -21.61
CA ARG A 151 14.13 -6.75 -21.35
C ARG A 151 14.36 -6.98 -19.85
N TRP A 152 14.56 -5.92 -19.09
CA TRP A 152 14.76 -5.97 -17.63
C TRP A 152 13.46 -5.90 -16.82
N GLN A 153 12.32 -5.84 -17.52
CA GLN A 153 10.98 -5.74 -16.93
C GLN A 153 10.86 -4.58 -15.93
N VAL A 154 11.34 -3.40 -16.31
CA VAL A 154 11.32 -2.19 -15.48
C VAL A 154 10.22 -1.25 -16.01
N PRO A 155 8.98 -1.36 -15.50
CA PRO A 155 7.91 -0.47 -15.90
C PRO A 155 8.14 0.96 -15.37
N ALA A 156 7.72 1.95 -16.15
CA ALA A 156 7.56 3.32 -15.71
C ALA A 156 6.28 3.43 -14.89
N VAL A 157 6.43 3.46 -13.56
CA VAL A 157 5.32 3.63 -12.63
C VAL A 157 5.16 5.10 -12.28
N ARG A 158 3.93 5.60 -12.37
CA ARG A 158 3.53 6.92 -11.89
C ARG A 158 2.33 6.78 -10.97
N TYR A 159 2.01 7.84 -10.23
CA TYR A 159 0.80 7.91 -9.43
C TYR A 159 0.05 9.22 -9.70
N HIS A 160 -1.27 9.20 -9.52
CA HIS A 160 -2.11 10.36 -9.80
C HIS A 160 -1.96 11.45 -8.73
N GLN A 161 -1.95 12.71 -9.18
CA GLN A 161 -2.08 13.87 -8.30
C GLN A 161 -3.48 13.90 -7.63
N ARG A 162 -3.58 14.59 -6.50
CA ARG A 162 -4.74 14.61 -5.57
C ARG A 162 -6.12 14.71 -6.25
N ARG A 163 -6.29 15.56 -7.27
CA ARG A 163 -7.59 15.81 -7.93
C ARG A 163 -8.10 14.62 -8.72
N TRP A 164 -7.29 14.07 -9.63
CA TRP A 164 -7.68 12.95 -10.48
C TRP A 164 -7.90 11.66 -9.70
N ARG A 165 -7.14 11.45 -8.63
CA ARG A 165 -7.30 10.31 -7.73
C ARG A 165 -8.71 10.24 -7.13
N ARG A 166 -9.23 11.37 -6.63
CA ARG A 166 -10.57 11.42 -6.01
C ARG A 166 -11.67 11.08 -7.01
N ILE A 167 -11.55 11.55 -8.24
CA ILE A 167 -12.50 11.26 -9.32
C ILE A 167 -12.44 9.77 -9.68
N LEU A 168 -11.24 9.23 -9.90
CA LEU A 168 -11.05 7.82 -10.25
C LEU A 168 -11.61 6.89 -9.17
N ARG A 169 -11.41 7.20 -7.89
CA ARG A 169 -11.95 6.40 -6.79
C ARG A 169 -13.48 6.44 -6.69
N ARG A 170 -14.14 7.53 -7.11
CA ARG A 170 -15.61 7.57 -7.19
C ARG A 170 -16.15 6.65 -8.27
N VAL A 171 -15.43 6.51 -9.39
CA VAL A 171 -15.87 5.71 -10.53
C VAL A 171 -15.47 4.24 -10.41
N ARG A 172 -14.24 3.97 -9.93
CA ARG A 172 -13.64 2.62 -9.92
C ARG A 172 -13.53 2.00 -8.53
N GLY A 173 -13.88 2.73 -7.48
CA GLY A 173 -13.59 2.36 -6.10
C GLY A 173 -12.13 2.63 -5.70
N MET A 174 -11.84 2.49 -4.41
CA MET A 174 -10.47 2.48 -3.90
C MET A 174 -9.86 1.09 -4.15
N PRO A 175 -8.69 1.01 -4.83
CA PRO A 175 -7.95 -0.24 -4.90
C PRO A 175 -7.61 -0.73 -3.50
N VAL A 176 -7.84 -2.02 -3.24
CA VAL A 176 -7.56 -2.64 -1.93
C VAL A 176 -6.07 -2.58 -1.61
N ASP A 177 -5.21 -2.71 -2.62
CA ASP A 177 -3.76 -2.75 -2.45
C ASP A 177 -3.01 -2.20 -3.66
N HIS A 178 -1.72 -1.93 -3.47
CA HIS A 178 -0.80 -1.70 -4.57
C HIS A 178 -0.63 -2.97 -5.41
N PRO A 179 -0.57 -2.86 -6.75
CA PRO A 179 -0.28 -4.00 -7.60
C PRO A 179 1.12 -4.57 -7.30
N ALA A 180 1.26 -5.88 -7.47
CA ALA A 180 2.57 -6.53 -7.41
C ALA A 180 3.42 -6.14 -8.62
N ARG A 181 4.74 -6.33 -8.50
CA ARG A 181 5.68 -6.03 -9.60
C ARG A 181 5.30 -6.75 -10.90
N HIS A 182 4.91 -8.02 -10.83
CA HIS A 182 4.54 -8.79 -12.02
C HIS A 182 3.28 -8.24 -12.70
N GLN A 183 2.30 -7.73 -11.93
CA GLN A 183 1.09 -7.10 -12.47
C GLN A 183 1.43 -5.80 -13.21
N LEU A 184 2.33 -4.97 -12.67
CA LEU A 184 2.80 -3.76 -13.36
C LEU A 184 3.59 -4.08 -14.64
N VAL A 185 4.37 -5.15 -14.63
CA VAL A 185 5.08 -5.60 -15.84
C VAL A 185 4.08 -6.07 -16.90
N ALA A 186 3.05 -6.82 -16.52
CA ALA A 186 1.98 -7.23 -17.43
C ALA A 186 1.22 -6.00 -17.99
N GLU A 187 0.90 -5.01 -17.16
CA GLU A 187 0.28 -3.75 -17.61
C GLU A 187 1.18 -3.01 -18.61
N ALA A 188 2.51 -3.03 -18.43
CA ALA A 188 3.44 -2.43 -19.37
C ALA A 188 3.43 -3.13 -20.74
N TYR A 189 3.37 -4.46 -20.76
CA TYR A 189 3.25 -5.24 -22.00
C TYR A 189 1.92 -4.99 -22.69
N HIS A 190 0.81 -4.98 -21.95
CA HIS A 190 -0.51 -4.67 -22.50
C HIS A 190 -0.55 -3.27 -23.16
N LEU A 191 0.10 -2.28 -22.56
CA LEU A 191 0.21 -0.94 -23.16
C LEU A 191 1.03 -0.92 -24.46
N ASP A 192 2.02 -1.82 -24.62
CA ASP A 192 2.77 -1.96 -25.87
C ASP A 192 1.92 -2.60 -26.96
N GLU A 193 1.19 -3.66 -26.64
CA GLU A 193 0.25 -4.31 -27.56
C GLU A 193 -0.76 -3.30 -28.11
N LEU A 194 -1.37 -2.50 -27.22
CA LEU A 194 -2.30 -1.42 -27.59
C LEU A 194 -1.64 -0.31 -28.43
N ARG A 195 -0.33 -0.06 -28.30
CA ARG A 195 0.39 0.88 -29.16
C ARG A 195 0.64 0.29 -30.53
N GLU A 196 0.98 -0.99 -30.59
CA GLU A 196 1.22 -1.71 -31.85
C GLU A 196 -0.06 -1.87 -32.65
N GLU A 197 -1.18 -2.16 -32.01
CA GLU A 197 -2.52 -2.19 -32.63
C GLU A 197 -2.88 -0.84 -33.25
N ARG A 198 -2.82 0.25 -32.48
CA ARG A 198 -3.07 1.60 -33.00
C ARG A 198 -2.15 1.98 -34.15
N ARG A 199 -0.88 1.54 -34.11
CA ARG A 199 0.07 1.76 -35.21
C ARG A 199 -0.32 0.95 -36.46
N ARG A 200 -0.76 -0.30 -36.30
CA ARG A 200 -1.23 -1.16 -37.40
C ARG A 200 -2.48 -0.58 -38.05
N GLU A 201 -3.45 -0.16 -37.26
CA GLU A 201 -4.67 0.51 -37.73
C GLU A 201 -4.34 1.79 -38.51
N ALA A 202 -3.49 2.65 -37.94
CA ALA A 202 -3.06 3.88 -38.61
C ALA A 202 -2.26 3.64 -39.90
N LEU A 203 -1.58 2.49 -40.04
CA LEU A 203 -0.89 2.11 -41.28
C LEU A 203 -1.86 1.55 -42.32
N ALA A 204 -2.88 0.81 -41.87
CA ALA A 204 -3.94 0.28 -42.74
C ALA A 204 -4.83 1.38 -43.32
N ASP A 205 -5.09 2.43 -42.52
CA ASP A 205 -5.90 3.59 -42.91
C ASP A 205 -5.12 4.65 -43.72
N ARG A 206 -3.81 4.44 -43.96
CA ARG A 206 -3.02 5.37 -44.77
C ARG A 206 -3.43 5.26 -46.24
N PRO A 207 -3.86 6.37 -46.87
CA PRO A 207 -4.13 6.37 -48.30
C PRO A 207 -2.87 5.97 -49.07
N GLN A 208 -3.01 5.08 -50.06
CA GLN A 208 -1.89 4.73 -50.92
C GLN A 208 -1.35 6.00 -51.57
N PRO A 209 -0.01 6.23 -51.56
CA PRO A 209 0.55 7.35 -52.28
C PRO A 209 0.17 7.20 -53.77
N PRO A 210 -0.16 8.31 -54.46
CA PRO A 210 -0.51 8.23 -55.88
C PRO A 210 0.61 7.52 -56.64
N PRO A 211 0.28 6.69 -57.66
CA PRO A 211 1.29 5.98 -58.42
C PRO A 211 2.30 6.97 -58.97
N ARG A 212 3.60 6.71 -58.76
CA ARG A 212 4.66 7.54 -59.32
C ARG A 212 4.49 7.60 -60.85
N PRO A 213 4.58 8.77 -61.48
CA PRO A 213 4.49 8.86 -62.93
C PRO A 213 5.58 7.99 -63.55
N ARG A 214 5.20 7.16 -64.54
CA ARG A 214 6.17 6.32 -65.25
C ARG A 214 7.17 7.26 -65.96
N PRO A 215 8.49 7.02 -65.85
CA PRO A 215 9.46 7.81 -66.58
C PRO A 215 9.15 7.70 -68.08
N PRO A 216 9.29 8.79 -68.85
CA PRO A 216 9.01 8.77 -70.27
C PRO A 216 9.90 7.72 -70.94
N LEU A 217 9.29 6.86 -71.77
CA LEU A 217 10.01 5.90 -72.60
C LEU A 217 10.95 6.71 -73.50
N GLY A 218 12.25 6.65 -73.19
CA GLY A 218 13.27 7.30 -74.00
C GLY A 218 13.16 6.84 -75.44
N ARG A 219 13.05 7.78 -76.39
CA ARG A 219 13.15 7.46 -77.80
C ARG A 219 14.57 6.95 -78.06
N LEU A 220 14.68 5.65 -78.31
CA LEU A 220 15.87 5.07 -78.95
C LEU A 220 16.01 5.77 -80.30
N SER A 221 17.01 6.65 -80.42
CA SER A 221 17.35 7.29 -81.69
C SER A 221 18.20 6.30 -82.49
N ALA A 222 17.77 6.04 -83.73
CA ALA A 222 18.50 5.30 -84.75
C ALA A 222 19.54 6.19 -85.43
#